data_AF-A0A1C7IAV9-F1
#
_entry.id   AF-A0A1C7IAV9-F1
#
_cell.length_a   1.000
_cell.length_b   1.000
_cell.length_c   1.000
_cell.angle_alpha   90.00
_cell.angle_beta   90.00
_cell.angle_gamma   90.00
#
_symmetry.space_group_name_H-M   'P 1'
#
loop_
_entity.id
_entity.type
_entity.pdbx_description
1 polymer ?
#
loop_
_entity_poly.entity_id
_entity_poly.type
_entity_poly.pdbx_seq_one_letter_code
_entity_poly.pdbx_strand_id
1 'polypeptide(L)'
;MEYQRKFRWANYETPKCKVYLRNDFSHECAYCKLQEKEVGFIDANYFEIDHFRPQSDKDQVFNPHLYSNLYYACEKCNGEKSDTWSEMLLDPCKEDVFSGGCPAIVGGYDADSLYKYIAQNEKGRYYIDTFKLNSRYHIRIRKRRINRENNIRQIDVLIDEILHKLDNKKELINLEDLIKQLDQLRLTKKKELSNLSSDENFELVEKYLTLRGVKNSIVLEEYNMDIKIKREEISYYCELIIDESDNDNEVKLKFLDTEKLKIWFTKLRYQFGMLYYYSKLDKLYFYPISKLINESDINGFGSRKQIKLTKANLIV
;
A
#
# COMPACT_ATOMS: atom_id res chain seq x y z
N MET A 1 2.34 -1.70 18.22
CA MET A 1 1.30 -1.56 17.19
C MET A 1 1.93 -1.99 15.88
N GLU A 2 1.28 -2.88 15.14
CA GLU A 2 1.88 -3.49 13.94
C GLU A 2 1.88 -2.59 12.71
N TYR A 3 0.82 -1.82 12.55
CA TYR A 3 0.62 -0.99 11.37
C TYR A 3 0.24 0.43 11.78
N GLN A 4 0.98 1.39 11.24
CA GLN A 4 0.61 2.80 11.34
C GLN A 4 -0.31 3.15 10.18
N ARG A 5 -1.59 3.38 10.46
CA ARG A 5 -2.54 3.79 9.43
C ARG A 5 -2.43 5.27 9.12
N LYS A 6 -2.42 5.58 7.83
CA LYS A 6 -2.50 6.94 7.32
C LYS A 6 -3.92 7.46 7.48
N PHE A 7 -4.08 8.76 7.76
CA PHE A 7 -5.40 9.38 7.72
C PHE A 7 -5.90 9.46 6.27
N ARG A 8 -7.12 8.98 6.00
CA ARG A 8 -7.74 8.98 4.67
C ARG A 8 -9.24 9.28 4.77
N TRP A 9 -9.77 9.97 3.76
CA TRP A 9 -11.23 10.16 3.59
C TRP A 9 -11.89 9.02 2.82
N ALA A 10 -11.14 8.01 2.41
CA ALA A 10 -11.70 6.83 1.77
C ALA A 10 -12.68 6.11 2.70
N ASN A 11 -13.55 5.32 2.11
CA ASN A 11 -14.44 4.38 2.78
C ASN A 11 -14.50 3.10 1.95
N TYR A 12 -15.27 2.11 2.39
CA TYR A 12 -15.40 0.83 1.69
C TYR A 12 -15.78 0.96 0.20
N GLU A 13 -16.63 1.94 -0.14
CA GLU A 13 -17.11 2.17 -1.50
C GLU A 13 -16.14 2.97 -2.37
N THR A 14 -15.12 3.58 -1.77
CA THR A 14 -14.13 4.35 -2.52
C THR A 14 -13.32 3.39 -3.40
N PRO A 15 -13.27 3.58 -4.74
CA PRO A 15 -12.58 2.64 -5.63
C PRO A 15 -11.12 2.37 -5.25
N LYS A 16 -10.42 3.39 -4.73
CA LYS A 16 -9.02 3.31 -4.27
C LYS A 16 -8.85 2.70 -2.87
N CYS A 17 -9.93 2.36 -2.15
CA CYS A 17 -9.86 1.92 -0.76
C CYS A 17 -8.95 0.71 -0.57
N LYS A 18 -9.12 -0.33 -1.41
CA LYS A 18 -8.30 -1.53 -1.36
C LYS A 18 -6.81 -1.22 -1.58
N VAL A 19 -6.50 -0.32 -2.50
CA VAL A 19 -5.12 0.12 -2.82
C VAL A 19 -4.48 0.82 -1.63
N TYR A 20 -5.26 1.69 -0.96
CA TYR A 20 -4.81 2.37 0.24
C TYR A 20 -4.54 1.41 1.39
N LEU A 21 -5.45 0.47 1.63
CA LEU A 21 -5.27 -0.53 2.68
C LEU A 21 -4.06 -1.40 2.36
N ARG A 22 -3.95 -1.87 1.12
CA ARG A 22 -2.79 -2.61 0.64
C ARG A 22 -1.47 -1.91 0.94
N ASN A 23 -1.36 -0.61 0.70
CA ASN A 23 -0.18 0.18 1.04
C ASN A 23 0.02 0.33 2.56
N ASP A 24 -1.03 0.68 3.31
CA ASP A 24 -0.96 0.91 4.75
C ASP A 24 -0.63 -0.38 5.53
N PHE A 25 -0.99 -1.54 4.99
CA PHE A 25 -0.66 -2.86 5.52
C PHE A 25 0.58 -3.48 4.85
N SER A 26 1.41 -2.70 4.15
CA SER A 26 2.68 -3.16 3.57
C SER A 26 2.56 -4.40 2.67
N HIS A 27 1.46 -4.51 1.92
CA HIS A 27 1.17 -5.63 1.02
C HIS A 27 1.13 -7.00 1.72
N GLU A 28 0.75 -7.01 2.99
CA GLU A 28 0.53 -8.22 3.76
C GLU A 28 -0.82 -8.22 4.47
N CYS A 29 -1.30 -9.42 4.79
CA CYS A 29 -2.55 -9.60 5.50
C CYS A 29 -2.36 -9.05 6.91
N ALA A 30 -3.22 -8.11 7.29
CA ALA A 30 -3.22 -7.48 8.60
C ALA A 30 -3.25 -8.51 9.75
N TYR A 31 -3.87 -9.67 9.51
CA TYR A 31 -4.10 -10.67 10.53
C TYR A 31 -3.00 -11.71 10.68
N CYS A 32 -2.51 -12.27 9.56
CA CYS A 32 -1.57 -13.40 9.58
C CYS A 32 -0.19 -13.09 9.01
N LYS A 33 0.07 -11.85 8.60
CA LYS A 33 1.33 -11.40 7.99
C LYS A 33 1.65 -12.09 6.66
N LEU A 34 0.69 -12.75 6.02
CA LEU A 34 0.86 -13.36 4.68
C LEU A 34 1.09 -12.24 3.66
N GLN A 35 2.21 -12.27 2.96
CA GLN A 35 2.55 -11.27 1.93
C GLN A 35 1.98 -11.68 0.58
N GLU A 36 1.53 -10.72 -0.22
CA GLU A 36 0.96 -11.01 -1.55
C GLU A 36 1.90 -11.81 -2.46
N LYS A 37 3.20 -11.51 -2.43
CA LYS A 37 4.19 -12.26 -3.22
C LYS A 37 4.31 -13.75 -2.85
N GLU A 38 3.76 -14.16 -1.70
CA GLU A 38 3.82 -15.54 -1.21
C GLU A 38 2.66 -16.42 -1.69
N VAL A 39 1.61 -15.80 -2.24
CA VAL A 39 0.43 -16.52 -2.77
C VAL A 39 0.52 -16.82 -4.27
N GLY A 40 1.51 -16.25 -4.97
CA GLY A 40 1.81 -16.51 -6.39
C GLY A 40 1.00 -15.65 -7.36
N PHE A 41 0.90 -16.05 -8.63
CA PHE A 41 0.10 -15.39 -9.70
C PHE A 41 -1.42 -15.46 -9.48
N ILE A 42 -1.87 -15.96 -8.32
CA ILE A 42 -3.28 -15.98 -7.93
C ILE A 42 -3.60 -14.56 -7.48
N ASP A 43 -3.88 -13.74 -8.50
CA ASP A 43 -4.51 -12.43 -8.62
C ASP A 43 -4.69 -11.56 -7.36
N ALA A 44 -4.76 -10.24 -7.54
CA ALA A 44 -5.05 -9.25 -6.49
C ALA A 44 -6.38 -9.50 -5.71
N ASN A 45 -7.15 -10.51 -6.13
CA ASN A 45 -8.39 -11.00 -5.55
C ASN A 45 -8.20 -11.96 -4.37
N TYR A 46 -7.00 -12.52 -4.14
CA TYR A 46 -6.75 -13.35 -2.94
C TYR A 46 -6.83 -12.55 -1.63
N PHE A 47 -6.67 -11.23 -1.74
CA PHE A 47 -6.84 -10.30 -0.63
C PHE A 47 -8.13 -9.52 -0.80
N GLU A 48 -8.75 -9.17 0.32
CA GLU A 48 -10.05 -8.54 0.41
C GLU A 48 -9.99 -7.40 1.43
N ILE A 49 -11.04 -6.57 1.42
CA ILE A 49 -11.26 -5.58 2.47
C ILE A 49 -12.12 -6.27 3.54
N ASP A 50 -11.55 -6.53 4.72
CA ASP A 50 -12.30 -6.99 5.89
C ASP A 50 -12.78 -5.80 6.73
N HIS A 51 -13.91 -6.00 7.39
CA HIS A 51 -14.48 -5.12 8.40
C HIS A 51 -14.12 -5.68 9.78
N PHE A 52 -13.17 -5.05 10.49
CA PHE A 52 -12.70 -5.57 11.78
C PHE A 52 -13.85 -5.77 12.77
N ARG A 53 -14.67 -4.74 12.96
CA ARG A 53 -16.03 -4.87 13.51
C ARG A 53 -17.00 -5.09 12.34
N PRO A 54 -17.75 -6.21 12.32
CA PRO A 54 -18.50 -6.67 11.16
C PRO A 54 -19.68 -5.76 10.85
N GLN A 55 -20.14 -5.80 9.60
CA GLN A 55 -21.33 -5.07 9.15
C GLN A 55 -22.63 -5.59 9.77
N SER A 56 -22.64 -6.85 10.19
CA SER A 56 -23.77 -7.51 10.84
C SER A 56 -23.96 -7.07 12.30
N ASP A 57 -23.03 -6.28 12.86
CA ASP A 57 -23.18 -5.68 14.18
C ASP A 57 -24.42 -4.77 14.20
N LYS A 58 -25.26 -4.92 15.23
CA LYS A 58 -26.55 -4.24 15.37
C LYS A 58 -26.43 -2.83 15.98
N ASP A 59 -25.23 -2.41 16.34
CA ASP A 59 -24.97 -1.06 16.83
C ASP A 59 -25.19 -0.01 15.72
N GLN A 60 -26.36 0.63 15.78
CA GLN A 60 -26.80 1.61 14.77
C GLN A 60 -25.98 2.90 14.74
N VAL A 61 -25.16 3.17 15.76
CA VAL A 61 -24.31 4.38 15.82
C VAL A 61 -22.99 4.14 15.08
N PHE A 62 -22.59 2.88 14.94
CA PHE A 62 -21.35 2.51 14.30
C PHE A 62 -21.49 2.44 12.78
N ASN A 63 -20.66 3.18 12.05
CA ASN A 63 -20.55 3.03 10.60
C ASN A 63 -19.41 2.04 10.27
N PRO A 64 -19.73 0.81 9.82
CA PRO A 64 -18.71 -0.21 9.55
C PRO A 64 -17.83 0.16 8.34
N HIS A 65 -18.32 0.98 7.41
CA HIS A 65 -17.62 1.32 6.17
C HIS A 65 -16.55 2.40 6.32
N LEU A 66 -16.35 2.94 7.53
CA LEU A 66 -15.27 3.88 7.81
C LEU A 66 -13.92 3.20 7.61
N TYR A 67 -12.99 3.88 6.92
CA TYR A 67 -11.62 3.36 6.69
C TYR A 67 -10.93 2.90 7.97
N SER A 68 -11.25 3.53 9.09
CA SER A 68 -10.71 3.17 10.40
C SER A 68 -11.15 1.80 10.92
N ASN A 69 -12.10 1.14 10.25
CA ASN A 69 -12.54 -0.22 10.54
C ASN A 69 -12.19 -1.22 9.43
N LEU A 70 -11.55 -0.76 8.35
CA LEU A 70 -11.23 -1.60 7.19
C LEU A 70 -9.79 -2.11 7.27
N TYR A 71 -9.61 -3.38 6.91
CA TYR A 71 -8.33 -4.08 7.00
C TYR A 71 -8.03 -4.81 5.69
N TYR A 72 -6.75 -4.79 5.30
CA TYR A 72 -6.30 -5.60 4.18
C TYR A 72 -6.09 -7.04 4.66
N ALA A 73 -6.98 -7.95 4.28
CA ALA A 73 -6.98 -9.32 4.77
C ALA A 73 -6.85 -10.31 3.62
N CYS A 74 -6.17 -11.43 3.83
CA CYS A 74 -6.30 -12.54 2.89
C CYS A 74 -7.67 -13.21 3.03
N GLU A 75 -8.20 -13.78 1.95
CA GLU A 75 -9.48 -14.50 1.89
C GLU A 75 -9.61 -15.50 3.05
N LYS A 76 -8.55 -16.25 3.34
CA LYS A 76 -8.54 -17.22 4.44
C LYS A 76 -8.82 -16.55 5.79
N CYS A 77 -8.10 -15.48 6.14
CA CYS A 77 -8.31 -14.83 7.44
C CYS A 77 -9.66 -14.12 7.51
N ASN A 78 -10.09 -13.50 6.41
CA ASN A 78 -11.40 -12.87 6.32
C ASN A 78 -12.52 -13.91 6.54
N GLY A 79 -12.45 -15.04 5.85
CA GLY A 79 -13.41 -16.13 6.00
C GLY A 79 -13.40 -16.80 7.37
N GLU A 80 -12.23 -17.03 7.98
CA GLU A 80 -12.12 -17.64 9.32
C GLU A 80 -12.63 -16.70 10.41
N LYS A 81 -12.45 -15.38 10.24
CA LYS A 81 -13.04 -14.38 11.13
C LYS A 81 -14.55 -14.28 10.92
N SER A 82 -15.00 -14.15 9.68
CA SER A 82 -16.41 -13.93 9.34
C SER A 82 -16.99 -12.77 10.17
N ASP A 83 -18.16 -12.96 10.77
CA ASP A 83 -18.81 -12.02 11.69
C ASP A 83 -18.25 -12.05 13.12
N THR A 84 -17.16 -12.78 13.39
CA THR A 84 -16.58 -12.87 14.73
C THR A 84 -15.96 -11.53 15.13
N TRP A 85 -16.50 -10.93 16.19
CA TRP A 85 -15.93 -9.75 16.83
C TRP A 85 -16.13 -9.81 18.34
N SER A 86 -15.11 -9.37 19.07
CA SER A 86 -15.06 -9.35 20.53
C SER A 86 -13.95 -8.42 20.99
N GLU A 87 -14.04 -7.85 22.19
CA GLU A 87 -12.96 -7.09 22.81
C GLU A 87 -11.69 -7.93 23.08
N MET A 88 -11.81 -9.27 23.04
CA MET A 88 -10.69 -10.21 23.10
C MET A 88 -9.93 -10.33 21.77
N LEU A 89 -10.55 -9.94 20.65
CA LEU A 89 -9.91 -9.95 19.35
C LEU A 89 -8.95 -8.76 19.26
N LEU A 90 -7.65 -9.04 19.18
CA LEU A 90 -6.64 -7.99 19.07
C LEU A 90 -6.81 -7.18 17.77
N ASP A 91 -6.70 -5.86 17.87
CA ASP A 91 -6.66 -4.96 16.72
C ASP A 91 -5.20 -4.71 16.28
N PRO A 92 -4.76 -5.18 15.10
CA PRO A 92 -3.38 -4.99 14.62
C PRO A 92 -2.94 -3.52 14.48
N CYS A 93 -3.89 -2.58 14.38
CA CYS A 93 -3.64 -1.15 14.28
C CYS A 93 -3.70 -0.44 15.63
N LYS A 94 -3.96 -1.14 16.75
CA LYS A 94 -4.01 -0.54 18.09
C LYS A 94 -3.20 -1.29 19.13
N GLU A 95 -2.97 -2.58 18.94
CA GLU A 95 -2.35 -3.46 19.93
C GLU A 95 -1.05 -4.10 19.38
N ASP A 96 -0.23 -4.60 20.31
CA ASP A 96 1.01 -5.33 20.05
C ASP A 96 0.66 -6.81 19.81
N VAL A 97 0.43 -7.20 18.54
CA VAL A 97 0.01 -8.57 18.21
C VAL A 97 1.23 -9.49 18.12
N PHE A 98 2.18 -9.15 17.25
CA PHE A 98 3.37 -9.94 16.92
C PHE A 98 4.70 -9.24 17.30
N SER A 99 4.67 -7.92 17.47
CA SER A 99 5.80 -7.05 17.74
C SER A 99 5.41 -5.94 18.73
N GLY A 100 6.42 -5.29 19.31
CA GLY A 100 6.24 -4.25 20.32
C GLY A 100 6.82 -4.65 21.68
N GLY A 101 6.44 -3.92 22.73
CA GLY A 101 6.99 -4.11 24.08
C GLY A 101 6.49 -5.38 24.76
N CYS A 102 5.21 -5.70 24.53
CA CYS A 102 4.54 -6.86 25.12
C CYS A 102 3.67 -7.58 24.06
N PRO A 103 4.27 -8.23 23.04
CA PRO A 103 3.50 -8.87 21.99
C PRO A 103 2.65 -10.03 22.52
N ALA A 104 1.39 -10.08 22.12
CA ALA A 104 0.47 -11.14 22.53
C ALA A 104 0.80 -12.50 21.89
N ILE A 105 1.55 -12.51 20.78
CA ILE A 105 1.96 -13.68 20.03
C ILE A 105 3.45 -13.57 19.67
N VAL A 106 4.20 -14.66 19.85
CA VAL A 106 5.61 -14.77 19.45
C VAL A 106 5.87 -16.05 18.62
N GLY A 107 7.09 -16.23 18.14
CA GLY A 107 7.50 -17.40 17.38
C GLY A 107 7.07 -17.34 15.90
N GLY A 108 7.00 -18.49 15.24
CA GLY A 108 6.61 -18.60 13.83
C GLY A 108 7.77 -18.51 12.82
N TYR A 109 9.01 -18.31 13.28
CA TYR A 109 10.16 -18.06 12.42
C TYR A 109 11.23 -19.17 12.45
N ASP A 110 11.11 -20.14 13.36
CA ASP A 110 12.15 -21.12 13.63
C ASP A 110 11.63 -22.57 13.57
N ALA A 111 12.57 -23.49 13.34
CA ALA A 111 12.27 -24.92 13.22
C ALA A 111 11.95 -25.57 14.57
N ASP A 112 12.50 -25.07 15.67
CA ASP A 112 12.33 -25.63 17.01
C ASP A 112 10.88 -25.47 17.48
N SER A 113 10.25 -24.33 17.19
CA SER A 113 8.82 -24.07 17.38
C SER A 113 7.94 -24.71 16.30
N LEU A 114 8.52 -25.47 15.37
CA LEU A 114 7.85 -26.00 14.18
C LEU A 114 7.14 -24.90 13.37
N TYR A 115 7.68 -23.67 13.40
CA TYR A 115 7.12 -22.48 12.77
C TYR A 115 5.70 -22.15 13.26
N LYS A 116 5.38 -22.53 14.50
CA LYS A 116 4.11 -22.19 15.14
C LYS A 116 4.23 -20.87 15.89
N TYR A 117 3.14 -20.12 15.86
CA TYR A 117 2.94 -19.01 16.77
C TYR A 117 2.56 -19.52 18.17
N ILE A 118 3.05 -18.82 19.19
CA ILE A 118 2.87 -19.14 20.60
C ILE A 118 2.20 -17.93 21.26
N ALA A 119 1.02 -18.15 21.83
CA ALA A 119 0.32 -17.12 22.60
C ALA A 119 1.06 -16.80 23.90
N GLN A 120 1.22 -15.52 24.21
CA GLN A 120 1.77 -15.02 25.47
C GLN A 120 0.68 -14.69 26.50
N ASN A 121 -0.56 -14.54 26.05
CA ASN A 121 -1.72 -14.25 26.89
C ASN A 121 -3.01 -14.80 26.24
N GLU A 122 -4.14 -14.64 26.94
CA GLU A 122 -5.44 -15.14 26.48
C GLU A 122 -5.91 -14.50 25.18
N LYS A 123 -5.69 -13.19 25.00
CA LYS A 123 -6.01 -12.49 23.74
C LYS A 123 -5.21 -13.05 22.57
N GLY A 124 -3.92 -13.35 22.78
CA GLY A 124 -3.07 -13.99 21.77
C GLY A 124 -3.55 -15.39 21.41
N ARG A 125 -4.01 -16.18 22.39
CA ARG A 125 -4.64 -17.49 22.12
C ARG A 125 -5.92 -17.33 21.32
N TYR A 126 -6.82 -16.44 21.75
CA TYR A 126 -8.06 -16.13 21.05
C TYR A 126 -7.81 -15.73 19.59
N TYR A 127 -6.80 -14.90 19.34
CA TYR A 127 -6.40 -14.45 18.01
C TYR A 127 -5.83 -15.58 17.14
N ILE A 128 -4.94 -16.42 17.68
CA ILE A 128 -4.42 -17.61 16.97
C ILE A 128 -5.56 -18.54 16.57
N ASP A 129 -6.51 -18.76 17.48
CA ASP A 129 -7.63 -19.68 17.29
C ASP A 129 -8.70 -19.11 16.34
N THR A 130 -8.92 -17.80 16.33
CA THR A 130 -9.85 -17.12 15.40
C THR A 130 -9.33 -17.25 13.97
N PHE A 131 -8.09 -16.87 13.70
CA PHE A 131 -7.53 -16.86 12.33
C PHE A 131 -6.86 -18.17 11.91
N LYS A 132 -6.92 -19.21 12.76
CA LYS A 132 -6.23 -20.50 12.56
C LYS A 132 -4.77 -20.32 12.15
N LEU A 133 -4.04 -19.47 12.87
CA LEU A 133 -2.68 -19.06 12.49
C LEU A 133 -1.67 -20.22 12.51
N ASN A 134 -1.97 -21.31 13.21
CA ASN A 134 -1.17 -22.53 13.26
C ASN A 134 -1.70 -23.66 12.36
N SER A 135 -2.58 -23.34 11.40
CA SER A 135 -2.98 -24.29 10.37
C SER A 135 -1.79 -24.73 9.51
N ARG A 136 -1.90 -25.91 8.90
CA ARG A 136 -0.87 -26.46 7.99
C ARG A 136 -0.52 -25.48 6.86
N TYR A 137 -1.51 -24.73 6.37
CA TYR A 137 -1.33 -23.71 5.35
C TYR A 137 -0.39 -22.60 5.82
N HIS A 138 -0.69 -21.95 6.94
CA HIS A 138 0.10 -20.83 7.46
C HIS A 138 1.52 -21.25 7.85
N ILE A 139 1.67 -22.43 8.48
CA ILE A 139 3.00 -23.00 8.79
C ILE A 139 3.83 -23.21 7.52
N ARG A 140 3.22 -23.76 6.45
CA ARG A 140 3.91 -23.99 5.17
C ARG A 140 4.38 -22.68 4.54
N ILE A 141 3.57 -21.61 4.60
CA ILE A 141 3.99 -20.30 4.09
C ILE A 141 5.16 -19.75 4.90
N ARG A 142 5.09 -19.75 6.25
CA ARG A 142 6.19 -19.27 7.09
C ARG A 142 7.49 -20.02 6.83
N LYS A 143 7.43 -21.34 6.65
CA LYS A 143 8.59 -22.16 6.21
C LYS A 143 9.18 -21.68 4.89
N ARG A 144 8.33 -21.44 3.89
CA ARG A 144 8.77 -20.95 2.57
C ARG A 144 9.39 -19.56 2.68
N ARG A 145 8.82 -18.67 3.49
CA ARG A 145 9.35 -17.33 3.75
C ARG A 145 10.77 -17.38 4.30
N ILE A 146 10.97 -18.14 5.37
CA ILE A 146 12.29 -18.29 6.02
C ILE A 146 13.30 -18.91 5.06
N ASN A 147 12.90 -19.95 4.30
CA ASN A 147 13.78 -20.53 3.30
C ASN A 147 14.17 -19.52 2.21
N ARG A 148 13.20 -18.73 1.73
CA ARG A 148 13.45 -17.66 0.75
C ARG A 148 14.41 -16.61 1.29
N GLU A 149 14.20 -16.15 2.52
CA GLU A 149 15.09 -15.19 3.19
C GLU A 149 16.50 -15.74 3.37
N ASN A 150 16.64 -17.02 3.76
CA ASN A 150 17.93 -17.68 3.87
C ASN A 150 18.63 -17.81 2.50
N ASN A 151 17.90 -18.15 1.44
CA ASN A 151 18.44 -18.19 0.09
C ASN A 151 18.97 -16.81 -0.34
N ILE A 152 18.21 -15.74 -0.10
CA ILE A 152 18.65 -14.36 -0.40
C ILE A 152 19.91 -14.01 0.37
N ARG A 153 19.97 -14.31 1.68
CA ARG A 153 21.17 -14.08 2.50
C ARG A 153 22.39 -14.84 1.97
N GLN A 154 22.22 -16.10 1.55
CA GLN A 154 23.30 -16.89 0.94
C GLN A 154 23.78 -16.28 -0.37
N ILE A 155 22.85 -15.80 -1.22
CA ILE A 155 23.20 -15.10 -2.45
C ILE A 155 24.00 -13.83 -2.15
N ASP A 156 23.63 -13.07 -1.11
CA ASP A 156 24.34 -11.85 -0.70
C ASP A 156 25.78 -12.16 -0.26
N VAL A 157 25.98 -13.19 0.56
CA VAL A 157 27.32 -13.65 0.95
C VAL A 157 28.16 -14.02 -0.27
N LEU A 158 27.60 -14.77 -1.23
CA LEU A 158 28.31 -15.15 -2.47
C LEU A 158 28.66 -13.94 -3.34
N ILE A 159 27.78 -12.94 -3.41
CA ILE A 159 28.04 -11.68 -4.12
C ILE A 159 29.24 -10.97 -3.47
N ASP A 160 29.24 -10.82 -2.15
CA ASP A 160 30.31 -10.15 -1.41
C ASP A 160 31.66 -10.88 -1.57
N GLU A 161 31.65 -12.22 -1.53
CA GLU A 161 32.85 -13.03 -1.79
C GLU A 161 33.42 -12.82 -3.20
N ILE A 162 32.57 -12.75 -4.22
CA ILE A 162 33.01 -12.50 -5.60
C ILE A 162 33.56 -11.08 -5.73
N LEU A 163 32.89 -10.08 -5.16
CA LEU A 163 33.35 -8.68 -5.19
C LEU A 163 34.72 -8.53 -4.51
N HIS A 164 34.91 -9.16 -3.35
CA HIS A 164 36.20 -9.15 -2.66
C HIS A 164 37.32 -9.82 -3.48
N LYS A 165 37.03 -10.89 -4.22
CA LYS A 165 38.00 -11.51 -5.15
C LYS A 165 38.37 -10.57 -6.29
N LEU A 166 37.40 -9.84 -6.85
CA LEU A 166 37.61 -8.88 -7.94
C LEU A 166 38.47 -7.68 -7.51
N ASP A 167 38.30 -7.19 -6.28
CA ASP A 167 39.04 -6.04 -5.76
C ASP A 167 40.52 -6.34 -5.50
N ASN A 168 40.87 -7.59 -5.18
CA ASN A 168 42.24 -7.97 -4.84
C ASN A 168 43.20 -8.15 -6.04
N LYS A 169 42.74 -7.86 -7.27
CA LYS A 169 43.47 -7.60 -8.56
C LYS A 169 44.86 -8.20 -8.83
N LYS A 170 45.24 -9.33 -8.24
CA LYS A 170 46.48 -10.04 -8.58
C LYS A 170 46.11 -11.34 -9.32
N GLU A 171 46.06 -11.21 -10.65
CA GLU A 171 46.00 -12.31 -11.63
C GLU A 171 44.78 -13.24 -11.52
N LEU A 172 43.59 -12.69 -11.75
CA LEU A 172 42.40 -13.52 -11.98
C LEU A 172 42.40 -14.07 -13.41
N ILE A 173 42.89 -15.30 -13.57
CA ILE A 173 42.82 -16.09 -14.82
C ILE A 173 41.35 -16.28 -15.29
N ASN A 174 40.37 -16.11 -14.39
CA ASN A 174 38.95 -16.39 -14.62
C ASN A 174 38.02 -15.17 -14.42
N LEU A 175 38.48 -13.96 -14.76
CA LEU A 175 37.69 -12.72 -14.57
C LEU A 175 36.31 -12.78 -15.23
N GLU A 176 36.23 -13.28 -16.47
CA GLU A 176 34.97 -13.40 -17.21
C GLU A 176 33.97 -14.35 -16.54
N ASP A 177 34.44 -15.45 -15.97
CA ASP A 177 33.59 -16.42 -15.28
C ASP A 177 33.05 -15.88 -13.96
N LEU A 178 33.85 -15.10 -13.22
CA LEU A 178 33.37 -14.42 -12.01
C LEU A 178 32.30 -13.38 -12.32
N ILE A 179 32.46 -12.62 -13.42
CA ILE A 179 31.44 -11.66 -13.87
C ILE A 179 30.15 -12.39 -14.24
N LYS A 180 30.23 -13.50 -14.99
CA LYS A 180 29.05 -14.33 -15.32
C LYS A 180 28.34 -14.87 -14.07
N GLN A 181 29.09 -15.35 -13.08
CA GLN A 181 28.52 -15.83 -11.81
C GLN A 181 27.82 -14.69 -11.05
N LEU A 182 28.44 -13.51 -10.99
CA LEU A 182 27.85 -12.33 -10.36
C LEU A 182 26.53 -11.94 -11.02
N ASP A 183 26.47 -11.92 -12.36
CA ASP A 183 25.26 -11.59 -13.10
C ASP A 183 24.16 -12.63 -12.89
N GLN A 184 24.50 -13.93 -12.86
CA GLN A 184 23.55 -15.00 -12.55
C GLN A 184 22.98 -14.88 -11.13
N LEU A 185 23.83 -14.57 -10.14
CA LEU A 185 23.39 -14.35 -8.76
C LEU A 185 22.48 -13.13 -8.65
N ARG A 186 22.80 -12.03 -9.32
CA ARG A 186 21.95 -10.83 -9.39
C ARG A 186 20.60 -11.12 -10.03
N LEU A 187 20.57 -11.89 -11.13
CA LEU A 187 19.33 -12.31 -11.78
C LEU A 187 18.48 -13.20 -10.86
N THR A 188 19.11 -14.14 -10.16
CA THR A 188 18.42 -15.03 -9.21
C THR A 188 17.86 -14.24 -8.04
N LYS A 189 18.66 -13.33 -7.44
CA LYS A 189 18.20 -12.41 -6.39
C LYS A 189 17.03 -11.57 -6.87
N LYS A 190 17.10 -11.02 -8.10
CA LYS A 190 16.00 -10.26 -8.69
C LYS A 190 14.72 -11.10 -8.82
N LYS A 191 14.83 -12.36 -9.21
CA LYS A 191 13.69 -13.29 -9.31
C LYS A 191 13.07 -13.60 -7.93
N GLU A 192 13.90 -13.79 -6.91
CA GLU A 192 13.45 -13.97 -5.52
C GLU A 192 12.80 -12.71 -4.91
N LEU A 193 13.10 -11.53 -5.49
CA LEU A 193 12.56 -10.24 -5.09
C LEU A 193 11.35 -9.78 -5.92
N SER A 194 11.16 -10.29 -7.14
CA SER A 194 10.09 -9.89 -8.06
C SER A 194 8.74 -10.52 -7.71
N ASN A 195 7.56 -9.93 -7.90
CA ASN A 195 7.11 -8.52 -7.93
C ASN A 195 5.71 -8.55 -7.27
N LEU A 196 5.33 -7.47 -6.59
CA LEU A 196 3.95 -7.22 -6.20
C LEU A 196 3.14 -6.83 -7.44
N SER A 197 1.86 -7.21 -7.52
CA SER A 197 1.00 -6.70 -8.61
C SER A 197 0.91 -5.19 -8.51
N SER A 198 0.95 -4.48 -9.61
CA SER A 198 0.73 -3.04 -9.62
C SER A 198 -0.76 -2.74 -9.83
N ASP A 199 -1.20 -1.55 -9.42
CA ASP A 199 -2.55 -1.10 -9.78
C ASP A 199 -2.49 -0.46 -11.17
N GLU A 200 -3.23 -1.06 -12.11
CA GLU A 200 -3.21 -0.68 -13.52
C GLU A 200 -3.50 0.81 -13.74
N ASN A 201 -4.39 1.42 -12.95
CA ASN A 201 -4.74 2.82 -13.14
C ASN A 201 -3.59 3.75 -12.74
N PHE A 202 -2.90 3.46 -11.64
CA PHE A 202 -1.76 4.25 -11.21
C PHE A 202 -0.60 4.13 -12.21
N GLU A 203 -0.36 2.93 -12.75
CA GLU A 203 0.63 2.72 -13.81
C GLU A 203 0.29 3.47 -15.09
N LEU A 204 -0.97 3.45 -15.52
CA LEU A 204 -1.41 4.19 -16.71
C LEU A 204 -1.13 5.69 -16.56
N VAL A 205 -1.43 6.26 -15.39
CA VAL A 205 -1.18 7.68 -15.12
C VAL A 205 0.32 7.99 -15.00
N GLU A 206 1.10 7.18 -14.31
CA GLU A 206 2.55 7.33 -14.22
C GLU A 206 3.20 7.25 -15.62
N LYS A 207 2.76 6.31 -16.45
CA LYS A 207 3.19 6.18 -17.85
C LYS A 207 2.77 7.41 -18.67
N TYR A 208 1.53 7.88 -18.54
CA TYR A 208 1.02 9.07 -19.23
C TYR A 208 1.89 10.30 -18.93
N LEU A 209 2.22 10.51 -17.66
CA LEU A 209 3.06 11.61 -17.18
C LEU A 209 4.50 11.49 -17.70
N THR A 210 5.07 10.28 -17.61
CA THR A 210 6.45 10.00 -18.03
C THR A 210 6.66 10.21 -19.52
N LEU A 211 5.72 9.75 -20.35
CA LEU A 211 5.76 9.95 -21.82
C LEU A 211 5.74 11.43 -22.22
N ARG A 212 5.21 12.30 -21.35
CA ARG A 212 5.15 13.75 -21.54
C ARG A 212 6.25 14.50 -20.78
N GLY A 213 7.28 13.80 -20.33
CA GLY A 213 8.44 14.39 -19.66
C GLY A 213 8.14 14.96 -18.26
N VAL A 214 6.98 14.65 -17.67
CA VAL A 214 6.65 15.09 -16.31
C VAL A 214 7.29 14.12 -15.32
N LYS A 215 8.26 14.60 -14.54
CA LYS A 215 8.83 13.82 -13.44
C LYS A 215 7.75 13.53 -12.41
N ASN A 216 7.56 12.26 -12.08
CA ASN A 216 6.50 11.81 -11.21
C ASN A 216 6.88 10.54 -10.43
N SER A 217 6.13 10.25 -9.38
CA SER A 217 6.23 9.02 -8.58
C SER A 217 4.92 8.75 -7.84
N ILE A 218 4.48 7.50 -7.78
CA ILE A 218 3.38 7.06 -6.91
C ILE A 218 3.85 7.11 -5.44
N VAL A 219 3.04 7.66 -4.53
CA VAL A 219 3.40 7.88 -3.11
C VAL A 219 2.36 7.38 -2.10
N LEU A 220 1.06 7.39 -2.43
CA LEU A 220 -0.03 6.89 -1.58
C LEU A 220 0.08 7.35 -0.10
N GLU A 221 0.32 8.63 0.11
CA GLU A 221 0.51 9.27 1.41
C GLU A 221 -0.80 9.63 2.12
N GLU A 222 -0.66 10.16 3.34
CA GLU A 222 -1.79 10.67 4.13
C GLU A 222 -2.61 11.67 3.32
N TYR A 223 -3.86 11.85 3.73
CA TYR A 223 -4.77 12.84 3.16
C TYR A 223 -5.14 12.58 1.69
N ASN A 224 -5.07 11.31 1.25
CA ASN A 224 -5.32 10.85 -0.13
C ASN A 224 -4.32 11.42 -1.16
N MET A 225 -3.07 11.66 -0.75
CA MET A 225 -2.02 12.12 -1.66
C MET A 225 -1.44 10.93 -2.43
N ASP A 226 -1.81 10.77 -3.68
CA ASP A 226 -1.55 9.52 -4.40
C ASP A 226 -0.29 9.57 -5.26
N ILE A 227 -0.07 10.68 -5.95
CA ILE A 227 1.03 10.85 -6.91
C ILE A 227 1.73 12.17 -6.62
N LYS A 228 3.07 12.13 -6.62
CA LYS A 228 3.90 13.33 -6.61
C LYS A 228 4.32 13.66 -8.04
N ILE A 229 4.15 14.90 -8.46
CA ILE A 229 4.61 15.39 -9.77
C ILE A 229 5.49 16.62 -9.63
N LYS A 230 6.39 16.88 -10.59
CA LYS A 230 7.18 18.11 -10.65
C LYS A 230 6.77 18.97 -11.84
N ARG A 231 6.44 20.24 -11.58
CA ARG A 231 6.05 21.26 -12.56
C ARG A 231 6.78 22.57 -12.24
N GLU A 232 7.48 23.15 -13.22
CA GLU A 232 8.15 24.45 -13.07
C GLU A 232 9.03 24.52 -11.79
N GLU A 233 9.87 23.51 -11.59
CA GLU A 233 10.69 23.31 -10.38
C GLU A 233 9.95 23.02 -9.06
N ILE A 234 8.63 23.15 -9.01
CA ILE A 234 7.81 22.88 -7.82
C ILE A 234 7.30 21.44 -7.84
N SER A 235 7.38 20.75 -6.70
CA SER A 235 6.77 19.43 -6.52
C SER A 235 5.36 19.59 -5.94
N TYR A 236 4.39 18.83 -6.46
CA TYR A 236 3.02 18.80 -5.94
C TYR A 236 2.66 17.38 -5.52
N TYR A 237 2.05 17.26 -4.35
CA TYR A 237 1.34 16.05 -3.94
C TYR A 237 -0.10 16.13 -4.47
N CYS A 238 -0.51 15.13 -5.23
CA CYS A 238 -1.77 15.15 -5.94
C CYS A 238 -2.63 13.96 -5.53
N GLU A 239 -3.89 14.23 -5.21
CA GLU A 239 -4.90 13.18 -5.25
C GLU A 239 -5.24 12.87 -6.71
N LEU A 240 -5.26 11.58 -7.06
CA LEU A 240 -5.67 11.10 -8.36
C LEU A 240 -7.18 10.79 -8.34
N ILE A 241 -7.91 11.38 -9.27
CA ILE A 241 -9.31 11.06 -9.55
C ILE A 241 -9.37 10.46 -10.95
N ILE A 242 -9.86 9.23 -11.04
CA ILE A 242 -10.10 8.55 -12.31
C ILE A 242 -11.56 8.78 -12.68
N ASP A 243 -11.79 9.15 -13.93
CA ASP A 243 -13.09 9.42 -14.49
C ASP A 243 -13.25 8.64 -15.79
N GLU A 244 -14.30 7.82 -15.86
CA GLU A 244 -14.61 6.99 -17.03
C GLU A 244 -15.66 7.63 -17.95
N SER A 245 -15.94 8.92 -17.78
CA SER A 245 -16.78 9.66 -18.71
C SER A 245 -16.07 9.86 -20.06
N ASP A 246 -16.87 9.82 -21.12
CA ASP A 246 -16.49 9.90 -22.53
C ASP A 246 -16.78 11.27 -23.15
N ASN A 247 -17.10 12.25 -22.32
CA ASN A 247 -17.54 13.56 -22.78
C ASN A 247 -16.34 14.45 -23.16
N ASP A 248 -16.34 15.11 -24.32
CA ASP A 248 -15.28 16.03 -24.78
C ASP A 248 -15.58 17.53 -24.57
N ASN A 249 -16.57 17.88 -23.75
CA ASN A 249 -16.86 19.26 -23.37
C ASN A 249 -15.58 19.97 -22.89
N GLU A 250 -15.29 21.14 -23.45
CA GLU A 250 -14.08 21.92 -23.16
C GLU A 250 -13.94 22.33 -21.68
N VAL A 251 -15.06 22.33 -20.96
CA VAL A 251 -15.15 22.68 -19.54
C VAL A 251 -15.68 21.50 -18.74
N LYS A 252 -14.94 21.09 -17.71
CA LYS A 252 -15.37 20.07 -16.75
C LYS A 252 -15.56 20.69 -15.37
N LEU A 253 -16.73 20.48 -14.78
CA LEU A 253 -17.04 20.94 -13.43
C LEU A 253 -16.80 19.82 -12.42
N LYS A 254 -16.06 20.13 -11.36
CA LYS A 254 -15.79 19.21 -10.25
C LYS A 254 -16.07 19.92 -8.93
N PHE A 255 -16.29 19.14 -7.88
CA PHE A 255 -16.54 19.64 -6.54
C PHE A 255 -15.48 19.11 -5.59
N LEU A 256 -15.04 19.99 -4.70
CA LEU A 256 -14.08 19.67 -3.67
C LEU A 256 -14.68 19.98 -2.30
N ASP A 257 -14.51 19.07 -1.36
CA ASP A 257 -14.99 19.23 0.00
C ASP A 257 -14.20 20.32 0.75
N THR A 258 -14.93 21.21 1.43
CA THR A 258 -14.33 22.37 2.11
C THR A 258 -13.56 21.96 3.37
N GLU A 259 -14.00 20.94 4.12
CA GLU A 259 -13.23 20.45 5.27
C GLU A 259 -11.93 19.78 4.83
N LYS A 260 -11.99 19.01 3.75
CA LYS A 260 -10.80 18.41 3.13
C LYS A 260 -9.78 19.48 2.73
N LEU A 261 -10.25 20.56 2.10
CA LEU A 261 -9.42 21.71 1.76
C LEU A 261 -8.75 22.34 2.98
N LYS A 262 -9.52 22.62 4.05
CA LYS A 262 -8.96 23.17 5.29
C LYS A 262 -7.83 22.30 5.82
N ILE A 263 -8.06 20.98 5.89
CA ILE A 263 -7.05 20.04 6.37
C ILE A 263 -5.82 20.03 5.46
N TRP A 264 -5.98 20.04 4.14
CA TRP A 264 -4.86 20.12 3.21
C TRP A 264 -4.02 21.38 3.41
N PHE A 265 -4.64 22.57 3.53
CA PHE A 265 -3.91 23.81 3.80
C PHE A 265 -3.21 23.81 5.16
N THR A 266 -3.84 23.25 6.20
CA THR A 266 -3.23 23.19 7.54
C THR A 266 -2.13 22.14 7.67
N LYS A 267 -2.27 20.98 7.02
CA LYS A 267 -1.39 19.81 7.22
C LYS A 267 -0.33 19.65 6.14
N LEU A 268 -0.59 20.13 4.93
CA LEU A 268 0.36 20.04 3.81
C LEU A 268 1.08 21.39 3.66
N ARG A 269 2.36 21.36 3.27
CA ARG A 269 3.21 22.56 3.10
C ARG A 269 2.86 23.38 1.84
N TYR A 270 1.58 23.65 1.58
CA TYR A 270 1.08 24.48 0.47
C TYR A 270 1.49 24.02 -0.95
N GLN A 271 1.70 22.71 -1.14
CA GLN A 271 2.17 22.14 -2.41
C GLN A 271 1.32 20.92 -2.80
N PHE A 272 0.04 21.17 -3.04
CA PHE A 272 -0.91 20.11 -3.34
C PHE A 272 -1.90 20.49 -4.44
N GLY A 273 -2.42 19.46 -5.09
CA GLY A 273 -3.37 19.61 -6.18
C GLY A 273 -4.15 18.34 -6.44
N MET A 274 -4.78 18.29 -7.60
CA MET A 274 -5.50 17.12 -8.06
C MET A 274 -5.11 16.77 -9.49
N LEU A 275 -5.02 15.48 -9.74
CA LEU A 275 -4.90 14.89 -11.06
C LEU A 275 -6.25 14.29 -11.43
N TYR A 276 -6.84 14.73 -12.53
CA TYR A 276 -8.08 14.17 -13.07
C TYR A 276 -7.76 13.42 -14.35
N TYR A 277 -7.78 12.09 -14.28
CA TYR A 277 -7.52 11.22 -15.41
C TYR A 277 -8.83 10.75 -16.03
N TYR A 278 -9.12 11.20 -17.25
CA TYR A 278 -10.24 10.72 -18.04
C TYR A 278 -9.77 9.52 -18.86
N SER A 279 -9.95 8.32 -18.31
CA SER A 279 -9.34 7.09 -18.82
C SER A 279 -9.78 6.77 -20.25
N LYS A 280 -11.07 6.94 -20.57
CA LYS A 280 -11.61 6.70 -21.92
C LYS A 280 -11.13 7.68 -22.98
N LEU A 281 -10.78 8.90 -22.57
CA LEU A 281 -10.29 9.95 -23.47
C LEU A 281 -8.75 9.99 -23.54
N ASP A 282 -8.08 9.23 -22.67
CA ASP A 282 -6.66 9.36 -22.38
C ASP A 282 -6.24 10.83 -22.20
N LYS A 283 -6.92 11.55 -21.30
CA LYS A 283 -6.62 12.95 -20.97
C LYS A 283 -6.41 13.13 -19.48
N LEU A 284 -5.27 13.72 -19.11
CA LEU A 284 -4.93 14.02 -17.72
C LEU A 284 -4.91 15.52 -17.46
N TYR A 285 -5.70 15.98 -16.50
CA TYR A 285 -5.72 17.38 -16.08
C TYR A 285 -5.08 17.55 -14.71
N PHE A 286 -4.21 18.55 -14.59
CA PHE A 286 -3.63 18.97 -13.32
C PHE A 286 -4.26 20.28 -12.83
N TYR A 287 -4.79 20.24 -11.62
CA TYR A 287 -5.34 21.42 -10.95
C TYR A 287 -4.51 21.75 -9.71
N PRO A 288 -3.60 22.76 -9.78
CA PRO A 288 -2.73 23.15 -8.66
C PRO A 288 -3.50 23.95 -7.62
N ILE A 289 -4.24 23.26 -6.75
CA ILE A 289 -5.13 23.88 -5.75
C ILE A 289 -4.42 24.95 -4.94
N SER A 290 -3.23 24.63 -4.41
CA SER A 290 -2.49 25.55 -3.54
C SER A 290 -1.98 26.81 -4.25
N LYS A 291 -1.99 26.86 -5.59
CA LYS A 291 -1.72 28.08 -6.38
C LYS A 291 -2.98 28.88 -6.72
N LEU A 292 -4.14 28.21 -6.80
CA LEU A 292 -5.38 28.78 -7.35
C LEU A 292 -6.40 29.19 -6.27
N ILE A 293 -6.22 28.72 -5.05
CA ILE A 293 -7.11 29.01 -3.92
C ILE A 293 -6.26 29.56 -2.77
N ASN A 294 -6.67 30.68 -2.18
CA ASN A 294 -6.04 31.17 -0.94
C ASN A 294 -6.73 30.55 0.28
N GLU A 295 -5.95 30.29 1.32
CA GLU A 295 -6.45 29.73 2.58
C GLU A 295 -7.51 30.63 3.23
N SER A 296 -7.35 31.95 3.14
CA SER A 296 -8.29 32.95 3.66
C SER A 296 -9.70 32.82 3.08
N ASP A 297 -9.81 32.35 1.84
CA ASP A 297 -11.05 32.35 1.08
C ASP A 297 -11.92 31.14 1.46
N ILE A 298 -11.33 30.11 2.08
CA ILE A 298 -11.99 28.84 2.39
C ILE A 298 -13.14 29.02 3.37
N ASN A 299 -13.03 29.98 4.30
CA ASN A 299 -14.10 30.28 5.26
C ASN A 299 -15.36 30.87 4.59
N GLY A 300 -15.23 31.41 3.37
CA GLY A 300 -16.35 31.89 2.57
C GLY A 300 -16.98 30.81 1.70
N PHE A 301 -16.41 29.60 1.63
CA PHE A 301 -16.99 28.50 0.85
C PHE A 301 -18.13 27.84 1.62
N GLY A 302 -19.14 27.35 0.90
CA GLY A 302 -20.14 26.43 1.45
C GLY A 302 -19.53 25.06 1.79
N SER A 303 -20.34 24.01 1.93
CA SER A 303 -19.82 22.66 2.20
C SER A 303 -18.90 22.11 1.10
N ARG A 304 -19.06 22.60 -0.14
CA ARG A 304 -18.23 22.23 -1.28
C ARG A 304 -17.82 23.46 -2.09
N LYS A 305 -16.60 23.43 -2.63
CA LYS A 305 -16.07 24.38 -3.61
C LYS A 305 -16.18 23.79 -5.02
N GLN A 306 -16.88 24.48 -5.91
CA GLN A 306 -16.85 24.16 -7.34
C GLN A 306 -15.54 24.62 -7.96
N ILE A 307 -14.92 23.72 -8.73
CA ILE A 307 -13.72 23.97 -9.54
C ILE A 307 -14.02 23.70 -11.01
N LYS A 308 -13.31 24.42 -11.88
CA LYS A 308 -13.47 24.36 -13.34
C LYS A 308 -12.16 23.91 -13.96
N LEU A 309 -12.18 22.75 -14.61
CA LEU A 309 -11.06 22.27 -15.41
C LEU A 309 -11.24 22.74 -16.86
N THR A 310 -10.17 23.27 -17.43
CA THR A 310 -10.12 23.80 -18.80
C THR A 310 -8.89 23.25 -19.54
N LYS A 311 -8.74 23.60 -20.83
CA LYS A 311 -7.52 23.27 -21.61
C LYS A 311 -6.23 23.76 -20.93
N ALA A 312 -6.27 24.85 -20.16
CA ALA A 312 -5.10 25.34 -19.42
C ALA A 312 -4.64 24.37 -18.31
N ASN A 313 -5.51 23.48 -17.85
CA ASN A 313 -5.19 22.45 -16.85
C ASN A 313 -4.70 21.15 -17.49
N LEU A 314 -4.77 21.00 -18.82
CA LEU A 314 -4.43 19.76 -19.50
C LEU A 314 -2.90 19.54 -19.47
N ILE A 315 -2.51 18.31 -19.13
CA ILE A 315 -1.13 17.85 -19.28
C ILE A 315 -0.95 17.39 -20.73
N VAL A 316 -0.27 18.22 -21.51
CA VAL A 316 0.10 17.95 -22.91
C VAL A 316 1.43 17.24 -22.99
#